data_AF-S2S1Q2-F1
#
_entry.id   AF-S2S1Q2-F1
#
_cell.length_a   1.000
_cell.length_b   1.000
_cell.length_c   1.000
_cell.angle_alpha   90.00
_cell.angle_beta   90.00
_cell.angle_gamma   90.00
#
_symmetry.space_group_name_H-M   'P 1'
#
loop_
_entity.id
_entity.type
_entity.pdbx_description
1 polymer ?
#
loop_
_entity_poly.entity_id
_entity_poly.type
_entity_poly.pdbx_seq_one_letter_code
_entity_poly.pdbx_strand_id
1 'polypeptide(L)'
;NNLGTFAFSFLVPVLAAYIAESIGDRPALMPGFVGGYMATVATASVVKAQNPAGFLGGLVAGFAAGWMIVGLKKLLSKMPHSLDGMRTILLYPVIGLAIMGLLMFFIINPIFAAINGALISFLEGMGTGNAILIGVILAAMMSIDMGGPFNKAAYTFAIGVYQASGFK
;
A
#
# COMPACT_ATOMS: atom_id res chain seq x y z
N ASN A 1 -12.47 23.45 5.73
CA ASN A 1 -13.16 22.57 4.78
C ASN A 1 -12.27 21.34 4.59
N ASN A 2 -12.62 20.17 5.14
CA ASN A 2 -11.73 18.99 5.23
C ASN A 2 -11.92 17.98 4.08
N LEU A 3 -12.69 18.36 3.05
CA LEU A 3 -13.03 17.48 1.92
C LEU A 3 -11.78 16.89 1.25
N GLY A 4 -10.75 17.72 1.02
CA GLY A 4 -9.49 17.28 0.41
C GLY A 4 -8.77 16.22 1.25
N THR A 5 -8.66 16.45 2.56
CA THR A 5 -8.03 15.49 3.49
C THR A 5 -8.75 14.14 3.48
N PHE A 6 -10.08 14.13 3.43
CA PHE A 6 -10.86 12.90 3.31
C PHE A 6 -10.68 12.23 1.95
N ALA A 7 -10.54 12.98 0.87
CA ALA A 7 -10.25 12.40 -0.44
C ALA A 7 -8.87 11.73 -0.48
N PHE A 8 -7.84 12.39 0.07
CA PHE A 8 -6.47 11.87 0.09
C PHE A 8 -6.29 10.66 1.00
N SER A 9 -7.11 10.47 2.04
CA SER A 9 -7.03 9.28 2.89
C SER A 9 -7.38 7.98 2.14
N PHE A 10 -8.13 8.07 1.04
CA PHE A 10 -8.45 6.92 0.19
C PHE A 10 -7.35 6.55 -0.81
N LEU A 11 -6.32 7.38 -0.99
CA LEU A 11 -5.29 7.16 -1.99
C LEU A 11 -4.60 5.80 -1.81
N VAL A 12 -4.12 5.51 -0.60
CA VAL A 12 -3.39 4.26 -0.30
C VAL A 12 -4.31 3.03 -0.32
N PRO A 13 -5.49 3.03 0.34
CA PRO A 13 -6.45 1.91 0.26
C PRO A 13 -6.86 1.58 -1.17
N VAL A 14 -7.20 2.58 -1.97
CA VAL A 14 -7.69 2.38 -3.33
C VAL A 14 -6.57 1.86 -4.23
N LEU A 15 -5.37 2.44 -4.15
CA LEU A 15 -4.21 1.95 -4.89
C LEU A 15 -3.91 0.48 -4.56
N ALA A 16 -3.85 0.13 -3.28
CA ALA A 16 -3.56 -1.24 -2.85
C ALA A 16 -4.63 -2.24 -3.32
N ALA A 17 -5.91 -1.84 -3.27
CA ALA A 17 -7.02 -2.66 -3.76
C ALA A 17 -6.90 -2.97 -5.25
N TYR A 18 -6.62 -1.98 -6.10
CA TYR A 18 -6.51 -2.17 -7.54
C TYR A 18 -5.21 -2.90 -7.94
N ILE A 19 -4.11 -2.73 -7.19
CA ILE A 19 -2.92 -3.58 -7.37
C ILE A 19 -3.28 -5.04 -7.07
N ALA A 20 -3.95 -5.29 -5.95
CA ALA A 20 -4.37 -6.63 -5.57
C ALA A 20 -5.33 -7.24 -6.61
N GLU A 21 -6.30 -6.46 -7.09
CA GLU A 21 -7.24 -6.89 -8.14
C GLU A 21 -6.51 -7.26 -9.44
N SER A 22 -5.52 -6.47 -9.86
CA SER A 22 -4.77 -6.74 -11.08
C SER A 22 -4.03 -8.09 -11.09
N ILE A 23 -3.80 -8.67 -9.91
CA ILE A 23 -3.10 -9.96 -9.72
C ILE A 23 -4.07 -11.08 -9.36
N GLY A 24 -5.00 -10.81 -8.43
CA GLY A 24 -5.87 -11.80 -7.80
C GLY A 24 -7.34 -11.70 -8.20
N ASP A 25 -7.66 -10.93 -9.24
CA ASP A 25 -9.01 -10.56 -9.68
C ASP A 25 -9.85 -9.89 -8.56
N ARG A 26 -11.14 -9.71 -8.82
CA ARG A 26 -12.13 -9.11 -7.89
C ARG A 26 -12.08 -9.65 -6.44
N PRO A 27 -11.84 -10.94 -6.16
CA PRO A 27 -11.78 -11.43 -4.78
C PRO A 27 -10.63 -10.81 -3.96
N ALA A 28 -9.60 -10.27 -4.61
CA ALA A 28 -8.47 -9.62 -3.95
C ALA A 28 -8.71 -8.15 -3.59
N LEU A 29 -9.79 -7.53 -4.10
CA LEU A 29 -10.13 -6.14 -3.81
C LEU A 29 -10.26 -5.88 -2.30
N MET A 30 -11.02 -6.73 -1.58
CA MET A 30 -11.28 -6.48 -0.17
C MET A 30 -10.03 -6.65 0.71
N PRO A 31 -9.26 -7.76 0.62
CA PRO A 31 -7.98 -7.87 1.33
C PRO A 31 -7.00 -6.74 0.98
N GLY A 32 -6.91 -6.35 -0.31
CA GLY A 32 -6.05 -5.25 -0.75
C GLY A 32 -6.47 -3.90 -0.18
N PHE A 33 -7.77 -3.60 -0.16
CA PHE A 33 -8.31 -2.37 0.42
C PHE A 33 -8.04 -2.27 1.92
N VAL A 34 -8.34 -3.34 2.67
CA VAL A 34 -8.11 -3.35 4.12
C VAL A 34 -6.61 -3.33 4.44
N GLY A 35 -5.79 -4.08 3.69
CA GLY A 35 -4.33 -4.02 3.82
C GLY A 35 -3.81 -2.60 3.59
N GLY A 36 -4.22 -1.95 2.50
CA GLY A 36 -3.85 -0.56 2.20
C GLY A 36 -4.33 0.42 3.28
N TYR A 37 -5.53 0.25 3.83
CA TYR A 37 -6.03 1.06 4.94
C TYR A 37 -5.23 0.85 6.22
N MET A 38 -4.93 -0.40 6.60
CA MET A 38 -4.09 -0.70 7.76
C MET A 38 -2.69 -0.10 7.64
N ALA A 39 -2.16 0.06 6.42
CA ALA A 39 -0.89 0.74 6.21
C ALA A 39 -0.92 2.23 6.58
N THR A 40 -2.09 2.87 6.54
CA THR A 40 -2.27 4.29 6.93
C THR A 40 -2.51 4.48 8.43
N VAL A 41 -2.70 3.39 9.19
CA VAL A 41 -3.05 3.43 10.61
C VAL A 41 -1.85 2.96 11.44
N ALA A 42 -1.20 3.89 12.16
CA ALA A 42 -0.02 3.58 12.97
C ALA A 42 -0.28 2.56 14.09
N THR A 43 -1.52 2.53 14.63
CA THR A 43 -1.93 1.59 15.68
C THR A 43 -2.24 0.19 15.16
N ALA A 44 -2.30 -0.02 13.85
CA ALA A 44 -2.59 -1.31 13.23
C ALA A 44 -1.34 -2.21 13.15
N SER A 45 -0.47 -2.17 14.16
CA SER A 45 0.82 -2.85 14.20
C SER A 45 1.04 -3.47 15.57
N VAL A 46 1.68 -4.65 15.61
CA VAL A 46 2.10 -5.28 16.87
C VAL A 46 3.17 -4.45 17.59
N VAL A 47 4.00 -3.73 16.82
CA VAL A 47 5.01 -2.81 17.36
C VAL A 47 4.40 -1.40 17.39
N LYS A 48 4.42 -0.77 18.56
CA LYS A 48 4.02 0.64 18.69
C LYS A 48 4.97 1.51 17.87
N ALA A 49 4.47 2.01 16.76
CA ALA A 49 5.16 2.98 15.92
C ALA A 49 4.48 4.34 16.04
N GLN A 50 5.27 5.41 15.99
CA GLN A 50 4.74 6.78 15.90
C GLN A 50 4.20 7.07 14.49
N ASN A 51 4.83 6.48 13.48
CA ASN A 51 4.47 6.66 12.09
C ASN A 51 3.74 5.43 11.54
N PRO A 52 2.73 5.62 10.67
CA PRO A 52 2.13 4.52 9.92
C PRO A 52 3.14 3.95 8.92
N ALA A 53 2.88 2.73 8.43
CA ALA A 53 3.67 2.15 7.33
C ALA A 53 3.61 3.00 6.05
N GLY A 54 2.54 3.79 5.92
CA GLY A 54 2.35 4.80 4.89
C GLY A 54 2.21 4.18 3.50
N PHE A 55 2.51 4.99 2.49
CA PHE A 55 2.39 4.60 1.10
C PHE A 55 3.19 3.33 0.73
N LEU A 56 4.43 3.19 1.22
CA LEU A 56 5.25 1.99 0.94
C LEU A 56 4.62 0.72 1.51
N GLY A 57 4.12 0.77 2.75
CA GLY A 57 3.40 -0.35 3.36
C GLY A 57 2.15 -0.72 2.56
N GLY A 58 1.41 0.28 2.06
CA GLY A 58 0.23 0.05 1.23
C GLY A 58 0.55 -0.55 -0.14
N LEU A 59 1.65 -0.13 -0.77
CA LEU A 59 2.14 -0.71 -2.03
C LEU A 59 2.43 -2.21 -1.85
N VAL A 60 3.17 -2.55 -0.80
CA VAL A 60 3.52 -3.95 -0.49
C VAL A 60 2.27 -4.75 -0.09
N ALA A 61 1.35 -4.15 0.66
CA ALA A 61 0.07 -4.78 0.99
C ALA A 61 -0.74 -5.14 -0.26
N GLY A 62 -0.77 -4.28 -1.28
CA GLY A 62 -1.45 -4.56 -2.56
C GLY A 62 -0.88 -5.78 -3.27
N PHE A 63 0.44 -5.87 -3.41
CA PHE A 63 1.10 -7.05 -4.00
C PHE A 63 0.90 -8.31 -3.15
N ALA A 64 1.05 -8.20 -1.83
CA ALA A 64 0.87 -9.31 -0.90
C ALA A 64 -0.56 -9.87 -0.97
N ALA A 65 -1.57 -8.99 -0.95
CA ALA A 65 -2.97 -9.39 -1.05
C ALA A 65 -3.29 -10.08 -2.39
N GLY A 66 -2.77 -9.56 -3.50
CA GLY A 66 -2.94 -10.16 -4.83
C GLY A 66 -2.42 -11.60 -4.89
N TRP A 67 -1.14 -11.80 -4.52
CA TRP A 67 -0.51 -13.12 -4.55
C TRP A 67 -1.09 -14.09 -3.52
N MET A 68 -1.46 -13.59 -2.34
CA MET A 68 -2.14 -14.38 -1.31
C MET A 68 -3.45 -14.94 -1.85
N ILE A 69 -4.27 -14.14 -2.55
CA ILE A 69 -5.53 -14.62 -3.13
C ILE A 69 -5.30 -15.62 -4.26
N VAL A 70 -4.27 -15.43 -5.09
CA VAL A 70 -3.88 -16.44 -6.09
C VAL A 70 -3.53 -17.77 -5.41
N GLY A 71 -2.78 -17.73 -4.30
CA GLY A 71 -2.48 -18.92 -3.49
C GLY A 71 -3.74 -19.56 -2.91
N LEU A 72 -4.65 -18.74 -2.38
CA LEU A 72 -5.91 -19.19 -1.78
C LEU A 72 -6.83 -19.85 -2.82
N LYS A 73 -6.92 -19.30 -4.03
CA LYS A 73 -7.63 -19.92 -5.17
C LYS A 73 -7.08 -21.30 -5.51
N LYS A 74 -5.75 -21.47 -5.51
CA LYS A 74 -5.11 -22.78 -5.75
C LYS A 74 -5.42 -23.77 -4.64
N LEU A 75 -5.39 -23.33 -3.38
CA LEU A 75 -5.68 -24.17 -2.21
C LEU A 75 -7.12 -24.68 -2.19
N LEU A 76 -8.09 -23.83 -2.55
CA LEU A 76 -9.52 -24.15 -2.57
C LEU A 76 -10.01 -24.69 -3.92
N SER A 77 -9.11 -25.03 -4.84
CA SER A 77 -9.45 -25.50 -6.20
C SER A 77 -10.19 -26.84 -6.22
N LYS A 78 -9.94 -27.72 -5.24
CA LYS A 78 -10.49 -29.10 -5.20
C LYS A 78 -11.91 -29.23 -4.62
N MET A 79 -12.54 -28.11 -4.28
CA MET A 79 -13.78 -28.12 -3.54
C MET A 79 -14.99 -28.34 -4.51
N PRO A 80 -16.20 -28.74 -4.03
CA PRO A 80 -17.34 -29.07 -4.91
C PRO A 80 -17.94 -27.89 -5.67
N HIS A 81 -18.33 -28.09 -6.95
CA HIS A 81 -18.88 -27.05 -7.84
C HIS A 81 -20.13 -26.32 -7.29
N SER A 82 -20.89 -26.96 -6.40
CA SER A 82 -22.05 -26.34 -5.73
C SER A 82 -21.67 -25.14 -4.84
N LEU A 83 -20.38 -24.97 -4.50
CA LEU A 83 -19.89 -23.93 -3.61
C LEU A 83 -19.16 -22.78 -4.32
N ASP A 84 -19.10 -22.76 -5.65
CA ASP A 84 -18.29 -21.79 -6.41
C ASP A 84 -18.73 -20.33 -6.22
N GLY A 85 -20.04 -20.10 -6.14
CA GLY A 85 -20.58 -18.77 -5.82
C GLY A 85 -20.19 -18.29 -4.42
N MET A 86 -20.24 -19.20 -3.44
CA MET A 86 -19.85 -18.92 -2.05
C MET A 86 -18.34 -18.70 -1.91
N ARG A 87 -17.53 -19.38 -2.72
CA ARG A 87 -16.06 -19.18 -2.73
C ARG A 87 -15.66 -17.77 -3.08
N THR A 88 -16.21 -17.27 -4.18
CA THR A 88 -15.76 -16.01 -4.79
C THR A 88 -16.25 -14.79 -4.00
N ILE A 89 -17.45 -14.88 -3.42
CA ILE A 89 -18.06 -13.77 -2.69
C ILE A 89 -17.66 -13.76 -1.21
N LEU A 90 -17.50 -14.93 -0.58
CA LEU A 90 -17.35 -15.01 0.87
C LEU A 90 -16.03 -15.66 1.31
N LEU A 91 -15.69 -16.85 0.81
CA LEU A 91 -14.51 -17.55 1.33
C LEU A 91 -13.19 -16.86 0.99
N TYR A 92 -12.99 -16.46 -0.27
CA TYR A 92 -11.76 -15.76 -0.66
C TYR A 92 -11.64 -14.40 0.05
N PRO A 93 -12.67 -13.54 0.08
CA PRO A 93 -12.54 -12.25 0.74
C PRO A 93 -12.41 -12.36 2.26
N VAL A 94 -13.13 -13.26 2.93
CA VAL A 94 -13.09 -13.38 4.40
C VAL A 94 -11.79 -14.02 4.89
N ILE A 95 -11.40 -15.16 4.31
CA ILE A 95 -10.14 -15.83 4.69
C ILE A 95 -8.96 -14.96 4.27
N GLY A 96 -9.02 -14.38 3.06
CA GLY A 96 -8.02 -13.45 2.58
C GLY A 96 -7.87 -12.23 3.49
N LEU A 97 -8.98 -11.63 3.93
CA LEU A 97 -8.94 -10.53 4.89
C LEU A 97 -8.31 -10.94 6.21
N ALA A 98 -8.70 -12.08 6.78
CA ALA A 98 -8.16 -12.53 8.05
C ALA A 98 -6.63 -12.74 7.97
N ILE A 99 -6.17 -13.41 6.93
CA ILE A 99 -4.73 -13.62 6.68
C ILE A 99 -4.03 -12.28 6.45
N MET A 100 -4.60 -11.40 5.61
CA MET A 100 -4.02 -10.11 5.31
C MET A 100 -3.91 -9.21 6.54
N GLY A 101 -4.95 -9.19 7.38
CA GLY A 101 -4.95 -8.43 8.63
C GLY A 101 -3.85 -8.90 9.59
N LEU A 102 -3.69 -10.22 9.75
CA LEU A 102 -2.60 -10.79 10.54
C LEU A 102 -1.23 -10.44 9.94
N LEU A 103 -1.08 -10.58 8.62
CA LEU A 103 0.16 -10.31 7.91
C LEU A 103 0.55 -8.83 8.01
N MET A 104 -0.41 -7.92 7.89
CA MET A 104 -0.20 -6.49 8.13
C MET A 104 0.22 -6.22 9.57
N PHE A 105 -0.54 -6.74 10.52
CA PHE A 105 -0.34 -6.45 11.94
C PHE A 105 1.01 -6.94 12.46
N PHE A 106 1.43 -8.15 12.09
CA PHE A 106 2.64 -8.77 12.64
C PHE A 106 3.89 -8.55 11.80
N ILE A 107 3.79 -8.32 10.49
CA ILE A 107 4.96 -8.33 9.59
C ILE A 107 5.10 -7.02 8.83
N ILE A 108 4.13 -6.65 7.98
CA ILE A 108 4.30 -5.50 7.08
C ILE A 108 4.37 -4.19 7.87
N ASN A 109 3.38 -3.92 8.74
CA ASN A 109 3.34 -2.63 9.41
C ASN A 109 4.56 -2.35 10.30
N PRO A 110 5.06 -3.29 11.12
CA PRO A 110 6.28 -3.08 11.89
C PRO A 110 7.49 -2.70 11.04
N ILE A 111 7.71 -3.41 9.92
CA ILE A 111 8.87 -3.21 9.05
C ILE A 111 8.75 -1.86 8.33
N PHE A 112 7.63 -1.61 7.69
CA PHE A 112 7.46 -0.43 6.84
C PHE A 112 7.23 0.85 7.65
N ALA A 113 6.70 0.77 8.87
CA ALA A 113 6.66 1.92 9.78
C ALA A 113 8.06 2.36 10.20
N ALA A 114 8.98 1.42 10.46
CA ALA A 114 10.37 1.74 10.77
C ALA A 114 11.09 2.39 9.58
N ILE A 115 10.89 1.84 8.37
CA ILE A 115 11.43 2.42 7.13
C ILE A 115 10.87 3.83 6.91
N ASN A 116 9.56 4.02 7.09
CA ASN A 116 8.92 5.32 6.94
C ASN A 116 9.48 6.33 7.94
N GLY A 117 9.64 5.94 9.21
CA GLY A 117 10.29 6.79 10.22
C GLY A 117 11.73 7.16 9.86
N ALA A 118 12.53 6.21 9.39
CA ALA A 118 13.89 6.49 8.93
C ALA A 118 13.93 7.45 7.73
N LEU A 119 12.98 7.31 6.80
CA LEU A 119 12.85 8.20 5.65
C LEU A 119 12.50 9.63 6.10
N ILE A 120 11.57 9.78 7.04
CA ILE A 120 11.21 11.09 7.61
C ILE A 120 12.43 11.73 8.25
N SER A 121 13.14 11.01 9.13
CA SER A 121 14.34 11.54 9.78
C SER A 121 15.44 11.91 8.79
N PHE A 122 15.58 11.15 7.70
CA PHE A 122 16.52 11.49 6.62
C PHE A 122 16.13 12.79 5.92
N LEU A 123 14.85 12.94 5.57
CA LEU A 123 14.34 14.13 4.88
C LEU A 123 14.37 15.38 5.77
N GLU A 124 14.01 15.26 7.04
CA GLU A 124 14.10 16.37 8.01
C GLU A 124 15.56 16.79 8.25
N GLY A 125 16.50 15.86 8.13
CA GLY A 125 17.94 16.13 8.20
C GLY A 125 18.51 16.79 6.94
N MET A 126 17.76 16.88 5.84
CA MET A 126 18.22 17.54 4.62
C MET A 126 18.11 19.06 4.72
N GLY A 127 19.23 19.76 4.52
CA GLY A 127 19.22 21.21 4.33
C GLY A 127 18.45 21.64 3.08
N THR A 128 18.01 22.91 3.05
CA THR A 128 17.19 23.49 1.97
C THR A 128 17.79 23.33 0.57
N GLY A 129 19.12 23.42 0.43
CA GLY A 129 19.82 23.21 -0.85
C GLY A 129 19.67 21.79 -1.41
N ASN A 130 19.65 20.78 -0.55
CA ASN A 130 19.53 19.38 -0.97
C ASN A 130 18.07 19.04 -1.37
N ALA A 131 17.08 19.67 -0.73
CA ALA A 131 15.67 19.50 -1.09
C ALA A 131 15.37 20.01 -2.51
N ILE A 132 15.95 21.15 -2.89
CA ILE A 132 15.85 21.70 -4.25
C ILE A 132 16.45 20.72 -5.26
N LEU A 133 17.62 20.16 -4.96
CA LEU A 133 18.28 19.18 -5.84
C LEU A 133 17.42 17.92 -6.05
N ILE A 134 16.82 17.37 -4.99
CA ILE A 134 15.88 16.23 -5.13
C ILE A 134 14.68 16.62 -5.99
N GLY A 135 14.10 17.81 -5.79
CA GLY A 135 12.99 18.29 -6.62
C GLY A 135 13.35 18.37 -8.10
N VAL A 136 14.54 18.88 -8.44
CA VAL A 136 15.04 18.95 -9.82
C VAL A 136 15.24 17.55 -10.40
N ILE A 137 15.83 16.62 -9.64
CA ILE A 137 16.03 15.24 -10.09
C ILE A 137 14.68 14.56 -10.36
N LEU A 138 13.71 14.70 -9.45
CA LEU A 138 12.38 14.10 -9.65
C LEU A 138 11.66 14.71 -10.85
N ALA A 139 11.73 16.03 -11.05
CA ALA A 139 11.16 16.70 -12.21
C ALA A 139 11.81 16.22 -13.52
N ALA A 140 13.14 16.03 -13.52
CA ALA A 140 13.86 15.46 -14.65
C ALA A 140 13.42 14.01 -14.92
N MET A 141 13.31 13.16 -13.88
CA MET A 141 12.86 11.79 -14.03
C MET A 141 11.44 11.67 -14.60
N MET A 142 10.54 12.59 -14.22
CA MET A 142 9.18 12.65 -14.75
C MET A 142 9.12 13.13 -16.20
N SER A 143 10.10 13.91 -16.66
CA SER A 143 10.17 14.43 -18.04
C SER A 143 10.90 13.49 -19.01
N ILE A 144 11.76 12.59 -18.54
CA ILE A 144 12.56 11.68 -19.38
C ILE A 144 11.71 10.83 -20.33
N ASP A 145 10.66 10.20 -19.81
CA ASP A 145 9.83 9.28 -20.59
C ASP A 145 8.35 9.68 -20.69
N MET A 146 8.04 10.91 -20.26
CA MET A 146 6.72 11.56 -20.32
C MET A 146 5.53 10.62 -19.99
N GLY A 147 5.69 9.72 -19.02
CA GLY A 147 4.63 8.76 -18.64
C GLY A 147 5.05 7.29 -18.59
N GLY A 148 6.28 6.97 -19.01
CA GLY A 148 6.84 5.63 -18.98
C GLY A 148 7.28 5.14 -17.58
N PRO A 149 8.11 4.09 -17.51
CA PRO A 149 8.57 3.48 -16.26
C PRO A 149 9.28 4.44 -15.29
N PHE A 150 10.12 5.35 -15.80
CA PHE A 150 10.86 6.32 -14.99
C PHE A 150 9.90 7.34 -14.35
N ASN A 151 8.95 7.88 -15.12
CA ASN A 151 7.93 8.77 -14.58
C ASN A 151 7.09 8.09 -13.50
N LYS A 152 6.67 6.82 -13.70
CA LYS A 152 5.91 6.09 -12.68
C LYS A 152 6.71 5.84 -11.40
N ALA A 153 8.00 5.52 -11.51
CA ALA A 153 8.85 5.35 -10.35
C ALA A 153 9.04 6.67 -9.57
N ALA A 154 9.31 7.77 -10.29
CA ALA A 154 9.47 9.09 -9.69
C ALA A 154 8.18 9.58 -9.02
N TYR A 155 7.02 9.37 -9.64
CA TYR A 155 5.72 9.74 -9.09
C TYR A 155 5.37 8.96 -7.83
N THR A 156 5.61 7.64 -7.87
CA THR A 156 5.42 6.73 -6.73
C THR A 156 6.28 7.16 -5.53
N PHE A 157 7.54 7.51 -5.79
CA PHE A 157 8.45 8.05 -4.77
C PHE A 157 7.96 9.39 -4.22
N ALA A 158 7.59 10.33 -5.09
CA ALA A 158 7.11 11.65 -4.70
C ALA A 158 5.85 11.58 -3.79
N ILE A 159 4.90 10.71 -4.11
CA ILE A 159 3.73 10.45 -3.24
C ILE A 159 4.17 9.86 -1.90
N GLY A 160 5.09 8.90 -1.92
CA GLY A 160 5.61 8.28 -0.70
C GLY A 160 6.26 9.31 0.23
N VAL A 161 7.08 10.19 -0.33
CA VAL A 161 7.69 11.32 0.39
C VAL A 161 6.64 12.30 0.89
N TYR A 162 5.67 12.70 0.06
CA TYR A 162 4.60 13.61 0.45
C TYR A 162 3.82 13.11 1.68
N GLN A 163 3.46 11.83 1.68
CA GLN A 163 2.74 11.22 2.81
C GLN A 163 3.60 11.05 4.05
N ALA A 164 4.89 10.69 3.88
CA ALA A 164 5.82 10.53 5.00
C ALA A 164 6.13 11.87 5.68
N SER A 165 6.39 12.91 4.88
CA SER A 165 6.84 14.22 5.36
C SER A 165 5.74 15.02 6.08
N GLY A 166 4.49 14.56 6.02
CA GLY A 166 3.37 15.20 6.72
C GLY A 166 3.15 16.68 6.37
N PHE A 167 3.63 17.15 5.20
CA PHE A 167 3.49 18.53 4.76
C PHE A 167 2.00 18.91 4.75
N LYS A 168 1.61 19.64 5.81
CA LYS A 168 0.38 20.42 5.89
C LYS A 168 0.59 21.74 5.15
#